data_AF-A0A3N5WJB6-F1
#
_entry.id   AF-A0A3N5WJB6-F1
#
_cell.length_a   1.000
_cell.length_b   1.000
_cell.length_c   1.000
_cell.angle_alpha   90.00
_cell.angle_beta   90.00
_cell.angle_gamma   90.00
#
_symmetry.space_group_name_H-M   'P 1'
#
loop_
_entity.id
_entity.type
_entity.pdbx_description
1 polymer ?
#
loop_
_entity_poly.entity_id
_entity_poly.type
_entity_poly.pdbx_seq_one_letter_code
_entity_poly.pdbx_strand_id
1 'polypeptide(L)'
;MWPHREFRADSAAATFNGYLYHVGWFVAFVVFVPHIAFVKRLTGLSWPALPDPVMYVATAIAILCLVAALLRRMTDPVLRLLSNFDDYFSWIVTVLPLVTGMALIHGSYYGMAQLPPANYPVPLALHLLSLELLLIWMPFGKLSHAFLVFVSRGTTGAAFARKGARS
;
A
#
# COMPACT_ATOMS: atom_id res chain seq x y z
N MET A 1 -14.32 2.48 6.77
CA MET A 1 -15.55 2.41 7.56
C MET A 1 -15.22 1.65 8.81
N TRP A 2 -15.58 2.19 9.97
CA TRP A 2 -15.50 1.42 11.21
C TRP A 2 -16.64 0.40 11.22
N PRO A 3 -16.41 -0.85 11.65
CA PRO A 3 -17.49 -1.82 11.69
C PRO A 3 -18.61 -1.37 12.62
N HIS A 4 -19.85 -1.62 12.19
CA HIS A 4 -21.03 -1.54 13.03
C HIS A 4 -20.88 -2.44 14.26
N ARG A 5 -21.47 -2.04 15.39
CA ARG A 5 -21.24 -2.70 16.70
C ARG A 5 -21.50 -4.20 16.64
N GLU A 6 -22.48 -4.58 15.85
CA GLU A 6 -22.96 -5.95 15.61
C GLU A 6 -21.90 -6.84 14.93
N PHE A 7 -21.00 -6.25 14.13
CA PHE A 7 -19.99 -6.98 13.36
C PHE A 7 -18.54 -6.67 13.80
N ARG A 8 -18.36 -5.90 14.88
CA ARG A 8 -17.02 -5.52 15.37
C ARG A 8 -16.18 -6.72 15.76
N ALA A 9 -16.77 -7.73 16.40
CA ALA A 9 -16.04 -8.92 16.83
C ALA A 9 -15.37 -9.64 15.64
N ASP A 10 -16.08 -9.75 14.51
CA ASP A 10 -15.64 -10.55 13.37
C ASP A 10 -14.76 -9.77 12.37
N SER A 11 -14.97 -8.45 12.27
CA SER A 11 -14.39 -7.63 11.20
C SER A 11 -13.44 -6.52 11.67
N ALA A 12 -13.37 -6.21 12.97
CA ALA A 12 -12.51 -5.13 13.46
C ALA A 12 -11.03 -5.42 13.21
N ALA A 13 -10.56 -6.65 13.47
CA ALA A 13 -9.17 -7.02 13.22
C ALA A 13 -8.78 -6.93 11.73
N ALA A 14 -9.65 -7.41 10.82
CA ALA A 14 -9.44 -7.27 9.38
C ALA A 14 -9.37 -5.79 8.96
N THR A 15 -10.29 -4.99 9.48
CA THR A 15 -10.41 -3.58 9.13
C THR A 15 -9.20 -2.80 9.63
N PHE A 16 -8.81 -3.02 10.88
CA PHE A 16 -7.63 -2.38 11.48
C PHE A 16 -6.35 -2.77 10.74
N ASN A 17 -6.15 -4.07 10.48
CA ASN A 17 -5.03 -4.55 9.67
C ASN A 17 -5.01 -3.90 8.27
N GLY A 18 -6.20 -3.81 7.66
CA GLY A 18 -6.47 -3.08 6.43
C GLY A 18 -5.90 -1.67 6.46
N TYR A 19 -6.33 -0.87 7.44
CA TYR A 19 -5.88 0.50 7.59
C TYR A 19 -4.38 0.61 7.82
N LEU A 20 -3.80 -0.25 8.67
CA LEU A 20 -2.37 -0.19 8.98
C LEU A 20 -1.50 -0.36 7.75
N TYR A 21 -1.75 -1.36 6.91
CA TYR A 21 -0.91 -1.53 5.72
C TYR A 21 -1.13 -0.43 4.69
N HIS A 22 -2.35 0.12 4.53
CA HIS A 22 -2.58 1.23 3.61
C HIS A 22 -1.85 2.49 4.08
N VAL A 23 -1.97 2.84 5.37
CA VAL A 23 -1.27 4.01 5.94
C VAL A 23 0.24 3.83 5.80
N GLY A 24 0.78 2.65 6.12
CA GLY A 24 2.20 2.39 5.96
C GLY A 24 2.66 2.47 4.49
N TRP A 25 1.86 1.99 3.54
CA TRP A 25 2.12 2.16 2.10
C TRP A 25 2.15 3.64 1.67
N PHE A 26 1.16 4.42 2.09
CA PHE A 26 1.11 5.86 1.80
C PHE A 26 2.28 6.61 2.43
N VAL A 27 2.64 6.28 3.67
CA VAL A 27 3.81 6.84 4.33
C VAL A 27 5.04 6.53 3.48
N ALA A 28 5.32 5.25 3.19
CA ALA A 28 6.46 4.79 2.40
C ALA A 28 6.62 5.52 1.06
N PHE A 29 5.53 5.67 0.31
CA PHE A 29 5.55 6.27 -1.03
C PHE A 29 5.53 7.80 -1.02
N VAL A 30 4.68 8.42 -0.21
CA VAL A 30 4.45 9.88 -0.30
C VAL A 30 5.53 10.65 0.44
N VAL A 31 5.92 10.25 1.65
CA VAL A 31 6.71 11.12 2.54
C VAL A 31 8.16 10.68 2.74
N PHE A 32 8.65 9.72 1.92
CA PHE A 32 10.05 9.29 1.96
C PHE A 32 10.93 10.09 1.00
N VAL A 33 12.14 10.45 1.43
CA VAL A 33 13.08 11.29 0.65
C VAL A 33 13.35 10.75 -0.76
N PRO A 34 13.68 9.45 -0.98
CA PRO A 34 13.89 8.91 -2.32
C PRO A 34 12.69 9.05 -3.26
N HIS A 35 11.48 8.84 -2.76
CA HIS A 35 10.26 8.97 -3.56
C HIS A 35 9.93 10.43 -3.87
N ILE A 36 10.12 11.35 -2.92
CA ILE A 36 9.96 12.79 -3.15
C ILE A 36 10.97 13.27 -4.20
N ALA A 37 12.23 12.83 -4.10
CA ALA A 37 13.26 13.17 -5.09
C ALA A 37 12.92 12.63 -6.49
N PHE A 38 12.37 11.41 -6.58
CA PHE A 38 11.88 10.84 -7.83
C PHE A 38 10.74 11.67 -8.44
N VAL A 39 9.74 12.04 -7.64
CA VAL A 39 8.61 12.89 -8.09
C VAL A 39 9.09 14.27 -8.52
N LYS A 40 10.01 14.89 -7.77
CA LYS A 40 10.62 16.18 -8.12
C LYS A 40 11.35 16.11 -9.45
N ARG A 41 12.08 15.03 -9.71
CA ARG A 41 12.78 14.83 -10.99
C ARG A 41 11.81 14.69 -12.16
N LEU A 42 10.65 14.06 -11.96
CA LEU A 42 9.65 13.83 -13.01
C LEU A 42 8.74 15.04 -13.26
N THR A 43 8.36 15.75 -12.20
CA THR A 43 7.27 16.75 -12.24
C THR A 43 7.68 18.14 -11.78
N GLY A 44 8.84 18.28 -11.14
CA GLY A 44 9.26 19.51 -10.46
C GLY A 44 8.66 19.72 -9.06
N LEU A 45 7.65 18.92 -8.67
CA LEU A 45 6.97 19.06 -7.37
C LEU A 45 7.75 18.41 -6.22
N SER A 46 7.75 19.05 -5.05
CA SER A 46 8.36 18.50 -3.83
C SER A 46 7.65 18.99 -2.57
N TRP A 47 7.74 18.21 -1.50
CA TRP A 47 7.18 18.54 -0.18
C TRP A 47 8.10 18.02 0.93
N PRO A 48 7.88 18.42 2.21
CA PRO A 48 8.71 17.96 3.32
C PRO A 48 8.62 16.44 3.54
N ALA A 49 9.77 15.82 3.78
CA ALA A 49 9.88 14.40 4.12
C ALA A 49 9.75 14.17 5.64
N LEU A 50 9.33 12.97 6.03
CA LEU A 50 9.38 12.53 7.43
C LEU A 50 10.75 11.94 7.80
N PRO A 51 11.09 11.86 9.10
CA PRO A 51 12.29 11.19 9.57
C PRO A 51 12.35 9.72 9.16
N ASP A 52 13.54 9.26 8.75
CA ASP A 52 13.77 7.88 8.30
C ASP A 52 13.21 6.80 9.24
N PRO A 53 13.34 6.89 10.59
CA PRO A 53 12.79 5.87 11.48
C PRO A 53 11.26 5.73 11.37
N VAL A 54 10.54 6.83 11.15
CA VAL A 54 9.08 6.80 10.97
C VAL A 54 8.73 6.01 9.72
N MET A 55 9.49 6.23 8.65
CA MET A 55 9.33 5.54 7.38
C MET A 55 9.60 4.04 7.49
N TYR A 56 10.70 3.68 8.16
CA TYR A 56 11.11 2.29 8.33
C TYR A 56 10.10 1.52 9.18
N VAL A 57 9.64 2.11 10.29
CA VAL A 57 8.63 1.51 11.14
C VAL A 57 7.29 1.37 10.40
N ALA A 58 6.83 2.42 9.72
CA ALA A 58 5.58 2.37 8.96
C ALA A 58 5.61 1.31 7.85
N THR A 59 6.73 1.21 7.13
CA THR A 59 6.91 0.21 6.07
C THR A 59 6.99 -1.21 6.64
N ALA A 60 7.73 -1.41 7.74
CA ALA A 60 7.81 -2.70 8.40
C ALA A 60 6.43 -3.16 8.92
N ILE A 61 5.66 -2.25 9.54
CA ILE A 61 4.29 -2.54 9.97
C ILE A 61 3.42 -2.91 8.76
N ALA A 62 3.52 -2.19 7.64
CA ALA A 62 2.77 -2.54 6.44
C ALA A 62 3.10 -3.94 5.91
N ILE A 63 4.38 -4.30 5.86
CA ILE A 63 4.82 -5.65 5.45
C ILE A 63 4.24 -6.71 6.42
N LEU A 64 4.35 -6.49 7.73
CA LEU A 64 3.81 -7.42 8.74
C LEU A 64 2.29 -7.58 8.61
N CYS A 65 1.55 -6.48 8.40
CA CYS A 65 0.11 -6.50 8.18
C CYS A 65 -0.28 -7.19 6.86
N LEU A 66 0.52 -7.04 5.80
CA LEU A 66 0.33 -7.78 4.55
C LEU A 66 0.58 -9.27 4.73
N VAL A 67 1.61 -9.66 5.48
CA VAL A 67 1.86 -11.07 5.84
C VAL A 67 0.71 -11.62 6.67
N ALA A 68 0.23 -10.89 7.69
CA ALA A 68 -0.93 -11.29 8.49
C ALA A 68 -2.20 -11.47 7.62
N ALA A 69 -2.42 -10.58 6.65
CA ALA A 69 -3.54 -10.69 5.71
C ALA A 69 -3.42 -11.95 4.83
N LEU A 70 -2.22 -12.27 4.34
CA LEU A 70 -1.96 -13.47 3.55
C LEU A 70 -2.17 -14.74 4.40
N LEU A 71 -1.61 -14.78 5.61
CA LEU A 71 -1.77 -15.91 6.52
C LEU A 71 -3.25 -16.16 6.80
N ARG A 72 -4.01 -15.12 7.17
CA ARG A 72 -5.45 -15.23 7.40
C ARG A 72 -6.17 -15.81 6.18
N ARG A 73 -5.80 -15.38 4.98
CA ARG A 73 -6.38 -15.89 3.73
C ARG A 73 -6.07 -17.36 3.48
N MET A 74 -4.89 -17.83 3.86
CA MET A 74 -4.47 -19.22 3.69
C MET A 74 -5.04 -20.16 4.76
N THR A 75 -5.28 -19.66 5.97
CA THR A 75 -5.73 -20.46 7.12
C THR A 75 -7.24 -20.46 7.30
N ASP A 76 -7.93 -19.38 6.95
CA ASP A 76 -9.38 -19.30 7.06
C ASP A 76 -10.05 -20.10 5.91
N PRO A 77 -10.88 -21.11 6.21
CA PRO A 77 -11.45 -21.98 5.18
C PRO A 77 -12.36 -21.24 4.20
N VAL A 78 -13.05 -20.18 4.66
CA VAL A 78 -13.96 -19.39 3.83
C VAL A 78 -13.15 -18.49 2.90
N LEU A 79 -12.15 -17.77 3.43
CA LEU A 79 -11.30 -16.91 2.60
C LEU A 79 -10.50 -17.73 1.60
N ARG A 80 -9.99 -18.90 2.00
CA ARG A 80 -9.25 -19.79 1.10
C ARG A 80 -10.13 -20.29 -0.04
N LEU A 81 -11.40 -20.65 0.25
CA LEU A 81 -12.37 -21.07 -0.77
C LEU A 81 -12.69 -19.96 -1.77
N LEU A 82 -12.74 -18.71 -1.31
CA LEU A 82 -13.01 -17.53 -2.14
C LEU A 82 -11.76 -16.94 -2.83
N SER A 83 -10.57 -17.46 -2.51
CA SER A 83 -9.32 -16.92 -3.04
C SER A 83 -9.04 -17.44 -4.43
N ASN A 84 -8.59 -16.55 -5.31
CA ASN A 84 -8.20 -16.89 -6.68
C ASN A 84 -6.78 -16.38 -7.00
N PHE A 85 -6.34 -16.58 -8.25
CA PHE A 85 -5.03 -16.11 -8.71
C PHE A 85 -4.80 -14.62 -8.44
N ASP A 86 -5.81 -13.78 -8.70
CA ASP A 86 -5.71 -12.32 -8.52
C ASP A 86 -5.48 -11.94 -7.06
N ASP A 87 -6.03 -12.66 -6.07
CA ASP A 87 -5.74 -12.39 -4.65
C ASP A 87 -4.25 -12.52 -4.31
N TYR A 88 -3.62 -13.61 -4.76
CA TYR A 88 -2.23 -13.89 -4.45
C TYR A 88 -1.29 -13.05 -5.31
N PHE A 89 -1.60 -12.88 -6.59
CA PHE A 89 -0.78 -12.08 -7.49
C PHE A 89 -0.82 -10.59 -7.12
N SER A 90 -2.01 -10.04 -6.83
CA SER A 90 -2.16 -8.66 -6.33
C SER A 90 -1.38 -8.47 -5.01
N TRP A 91 -1.37 -9.47 -4.12
CA TRP A 91 -0.57 -9.41 -2.90
C TRP A 91 0.94 -9.36 -3.19
N ILE A 92 1.43 -10.23 -4.10
CA ILE A 92 2.86 -10.27 -4.50
C ILE A 92 3.29 -8.90 -5.05
N VAL A 93 2.57 -8.36 -6.03
CA VAL A 93 2.97 -7.08 -6.65
C VAL A 93 2.85 -5.90 -5.69
N THR A 94 2.00 -6.01 -4.65
CA THR A 94 1.88 -5.00 -3.58
C THR A 94 3.01 -5.07 -2.56
N VAL A 95 3.51 -6.27 -2.23
CA VAL A 95 4.56 -6.42 -1.22
C VAL A 95 5.96 -6.22 -1.81
N LEU A 96 6.16 -6.53 -3.09
CA LEU A 96 7.47 -6.48 -3.76
C LEU A 96 8.15 -5.11 -3.69
N PRO A 97 7.49 -3.96 -4.00
CA PRO A 97 8.12 -2.65 -3.89
C PRO A 97 8.51 -2.29 -2.46
N LEU A 98 7.73 -2.70 -1.46
CA LEU A 98 8.08 -2.47 -0.06
C LEU A 98 9.34 -3.25 0.34
N VAL A 99 9.41 -4.53 -0.02
CA VAL A 99 10.55 -5.39 0.34
C VAL A 99 11.82 -4.95 -0.38
N THR A 100 11.74 -4.73 -1.69
CA THR A 100 12.89 -4.26 -2.49
C THR A 100 13.33 -2.86 -2.09
N GLY A 101 12.40 -1.97 -1.72
CA GLY A 101 12.70 -0.63 -1.21
C GLY A 101 13.38 -0.65 0.16
N MET A 102 12.94 -1.54 1.07
CA MET A 102 13.61 -1.73 2.36
C MET A 102 15.02 -2.31 2.19
N ALA A 103 15.23 -3.19 1.21
CA ALA A 103 16.54 -3.75 0.91
C ALA A 103 17.55 -2.71 0.35
N LEU A 104 17.06 -1.57 -0.13
CA LEU A 104 17.89 -0.46 -0.60
C LEU A 104 18.38 0.45 0.53
N ILE A 105 17.90 0.27 1.76
CA ILE A 105 18.28 1.11 2.90
C ILE A 105 19.73 0.79 3.31
N HIS A 106 20.63 1.74 3.09
CA HIS A 106 22.05 1.62 3.45
C HIS A 106 22.59 2.84 4.22
N GLY A 107 21.71 3.73 4.67
CA GLY A 107 22.09 4.91 5.45
C GLY A 107 20.88 5.80 5.75
N SER A 108 21.14 6.93 6.40
CA SER A 108 20.15 7.99 6.61
C SER A 108 19.98 8.78 5.31
N TYR A 109 18.74 9.01 4.89
CA TYR A 109 18.37 9.88 3.77
C TYR A 109 17.71 11.18 4.23
N TYR A 110 17.32 11.26 5.51
CA TYR A 110 16.66 12.45 6.06
C TYR A 110 17.52 13.71 5.90
N GLY A 111 16.88 14.79 5.43
CA GLY A 111 17.55 16.07 5.19
C GLY A 111 18.36 16.15 3.89
N MET A 112 18.42 15.07 3.09
CA MET A 112 19.10 15.12 1.78
C MET A 112 18.22 15.83 0.74
N ALA A 113 18.75 16.92 0.16
CA ALA A 113 18.09 17.64 -0.93
C ALA A 113 18.27 16.96 -2.30
N GLN A 114 19.29 16.12 -2.44
CA GLN A 114 19.58 15.31 -3.62
C GLN A 114 20.08 13.94 -3.16
N LEU A 115 19.59 12.88 -3.80
CA LEU A 115 20.14 11.54 -3.56
C LEU A 115 21.55 11.46 -4.16
N PRO A 116 22.51 10.82 -3.46
CA PRO A 116 23.80 10.51 -4.06
C PRO A 116 23.60 9.61 -5.28
N PRO A 117 24.55 9.60 -6.24
CA PRO A 117 24.53 8.68 -7.36
C PRO A 117 24.30 7.25 -6.88
N ALA A 118 23.45 6.49 -7.58
CA ALA A 118 23.11 5.14 -7.19
C ALA A 118 24.36 4.24 -7.30
N ASN A 119 25.05 4.04 -6.17
CA ASN A 119 26.17 3.11 -6.07
C ASN A 119 25.74 1.63 -6.13
N TYR A 120 24.44 1.37 -6.20
CA TYR A 120 23.82 0.05 -6.21
C TYR A 120 22.80 -0.09 -7.35
N PRO A 121 23.26 -0.19 -8.62
CA PRO A 121 22.37 -0.18 -9.78
C PRO A 121 21.42 -1.39 -9.82
N VAL A 122 21.88 -2.57 -9.38
CA VAL A 122 21.06 -3.80 -9.44
C VAL A 122 19.88 -3.77 -8.45
N PRO A 123 20.07 -3.52 -7.14
CA PRO A 123 18.94 -3.41 -6.20
C PRO A 123 17.96 -2.30 -6.59
N LEU A 124 18.46 -1.17 -7.09
CA LEU A 124 17.61 -0.08 -7.56
C LEU A 124 16.78 -0.48 -8.79
N ALA A 125 17.40 -1.17 -9.75
CA ALA A 125 16.70 -1.70 -10.91
C ALA A 125 15.61 -2.71 -10.51
N LEU A 126 15.87 -3.59 -9.54
CA LEU A 126 14.86 -4.53 -9.03
C LEU A 126 13.68 -3.80 -8.36
N HIS A 127 13.95 -2.75 -7.59
CA HIS A 127 12.90 -1.94 -6.99
C HIS A 127 12.06 -1.23 -8.06
N LEU A 128 12.69 -0.60 -9.06
CA LEU A 128 11.98 0.04 -10.17
C LEU A 128 11.18 -0.96 -11.01
N LEU A 129 11.74 -2.14 -11.30
CA LEU A 129 11.03 -3.21 -12.01
C LEU A 129 9.80 -3.68 -11.22
N SER A 130 9.93 -3.79 -9.88
CA SER A 130 8.79 -4.13 -9.03
C SER A 130 7.69 -3.07 -9.04
N LEU A 131 8.08 -1.79 -9.12
CA LEU A 131 7.16 -0.66 -9.27
C LEU A 131 6.47 -0.70 -10.64
N GLU A 132 7.21 -0.93 -11.72
CA GLU A 132 6.64 -1.05 -13.08
C GLU A 132 5.63 -2.20 -13.14
N LEU A 133 5.95 -3.36 -12.57
CA LEU A 133 5.03 -4.48 -12.47
C LEU A 133 3.76 -4.12 -11.70
N LEU A 134 3.89 -3.42 -10.57
CA LEU A 134 2.76 -2.92 -9.79
C LEU A 134 1.88 -2.00 -10.65
N LEU A 135 2.47 -1.02 -11.35
CA LEU A 135 1.74 -0.06 -12.18
C LEU A 135 1.01 -0.73 -13.34
N ILE A 136 1.63 -1.72 -13.99
CA ILE A 136 1.03 -2.51 -15.07
C ILE A 136 -0.17 -3.31 -14.55
N TRP A 137 -0.06 -3.94 -13.38
CA TRP A 137 -1.14 -4.76 -12.81
C TRP A 137 -2.26 -3.95 -12.17
N MET A 138 -1.96 -2.73 -11.70
CA MET A 138 -2.85 -1.88 -10.90
C MET A 138 -4.28 -1.74 -11.45
N PRO A 139 -4.52 -1.55 -12.77
CA PRO A 139 -5.88 -1.33 -13.28
C PRO A 139 -6.69 -2.62 -13.49
N PHE A 140 -6.08 -3.80 -13.49
CA PHE A 140 -6.73 -5.04 -13.93
C PHE A 140 -7.19 -5.96 -12.79
N GLY A 141 -6.47 -5.97 -11.67
CA GLY A 141 -6.76 -6.86 -10.54
C GLY A 141 -7.56 -6.20 -9.41
N LYS A 142 -7.50 -6.81 -8.22
CA LYS A 142 -8.08 -6.24 -6.99
C LYS A 142 -7.47 -4.88 -6.62
N LEU A 143 -6.33 -4.52 -7.19
CA LEU A 143 -5.69 -3.21 -7.01
C LEU A 143 -6.42 -2.06 -7.70
N SER A 144 -7.34 -2.35 -8.63
CA SER A 144 -8.15 -1.33 -9.31
C SER A 144 -8.97 -0.45 -8.36
N HIS A 145 -9.20 -0.91 -7.12
CA HIS A 145 -9.82 -0.10 -6.07
C HIS A 145 -9.05 1.20 -5.80
N ALA A 146 -7.75 1.27 -6.08
CA ALA A 146 -6.96 2.49 -5.95
C ALA A 146 -7.53 3.64 -6.82
N PHE A 147 -8.07 3.33 -7.99
CA PHE A 147 -8.70 4.30 -8.89
C PHE A 147 -10.22 4.41 -8.64
N LEU A 148 -10.86 3.29 -8.35
CA LEU A 148 -12.33 3.19 -8.31
C LEU A 148 -12.92 3.49 -6.94
N VAL A 149 -12.13 3.77 -5.90
CA VAL A 149 -12.62 3.98 -4.54
C VAL A 149 -13.67 5.09 -4.48
N PHE A 150 -13.46 6.24 -5.12
CA PHE A 150 -14.43 7.35 -5.06
C PHE A 150 -15.68 7.05 -5.88
N VAL A 151 -15.53 6.43 -7.04
CA VAL A 151 -16.65 6.04 -7.91
C VAL A 151 -17.53 5.02 -7.21
N SER A 152 -16.94 3.93 -6.70
CA SER A 152 -17.67 2.87 -5.98
C SER A 152 -18.38 3.39 -4.73
N ARG A 153 -17.77 4.35 -4.02
CA ARG A 153 -18.39 4.98 -2.85
C ARG A 153 -19.54 5.90 -3.26
N GLY A 154 -19.37 6.70 -4.30
CA GLY A 154 -20.43 7.58 -4.83
C GLY A 154 -21.65 6.79 -5.30
N THR A 155 -21.45 5.71 -6.06
CA THR A 155 -22.54 4.87 -6.56
C THR A 155 -23.26 4.14 -5.43
N THR A 156 -22.52 3.60 -4.47
CA THR A 156 -23.08 2.92 -3.29
C THR A 156 -23.86 3.91 -2.41
N GLY A 157 -23.31 5.10 -2.17
CA GLY A 157 -23.98 6.15 -1.41
C GLY A 157 -25.28 6.61 -2.08
N ALA A 158 -25.25 6.85 -3.39
CA ALA A 158 -26.45 7.20 -4.15
C ALA A 158 -27.52 6.10 -4.10
N ALA A 159 -27.12 4.83 -4.16
CA ALA A 159 -28.04 3.69 -4.04
C ALA A 159 -28.69 3.60 -2.65
N PHE A 160 -27.94 3.87 -1.58
CA PHE A 160 -28.47 3.88 -0.22
C PHE A 160 -29.36 5.10 0.06
N ALA A 161 -29.00 6.27 -0.46
CA ALA A 161 -29.83 7.47 -0.38
C ALA A 161 -31.22 7.24 -1.02
N ARG A 162 -31.28 6.59 -2.19
CA ARG A 162 -32.54 6.20 -2.84
C ARG A 162 -33.40 5.24 -2.00
N LYS A 163 -32.80 4.49 -1.08
CA LYS A 163 -33.48 3.55 -0.17
C LYS A 163 -33.83 4.17 1.19
N GLY A 164 -33.61 5.48 1.36
CA GLY A 164 -33.91 6.20 2.61
C GLY A 164 -32.93 5.93 3.75
N ALA A 165 -31.75 5.34 3.47
CA ALA A 165 -30.71 5.20 4.48
C ALA A 165 -30.18 6.58 4.87
N ARG A 166 -30.12 6.85 6.18
CA ARG A 166 -29.50 8.08 6.70
C ARG A 166 -27.98 7.98 6.57
N SER A 167 -27.37 9.03 6.05
CA SER A 167 -25.92 9.19 5.93
C SER A 167 -25.26 9.41 7.29
#